data_AF-A0A954N1D7-F1
#
_entry.id   AF-A0A954N1D7-F1
#
_cell.length_a   1.000
_cell.length_b   1.000
_cell.length_c   1.000
_cell.angle_alpha   90.00
_cell.angle_beta   90.00
_cell.angle_gamma   90.00
#
_symmetry.space_group_name_H-M   'P 1'
#
loop_
_entity.id
_entity.type
_entity.pdbx_description
1 polymer ?
#
loop_
_entity_poly.entity_id
_entity_poly.type
_entity_poly.pdbx_seq_one_letter_code
_entity_poly.pdbx_strand_id
1 'polypeptide(L)'
;MASLRAGDVAEILWELKSANKLAACTEVARRAGFRSGLGGKAVLACMKLVRRDWPHLQWWRIVQDGGLLEDGSEQIDCLLAAGYEVEKKKRQGRRVILIKEWEASHMEWEEYEEELDLELDTDFDDMDE
;
A
#
# COMPACT_ATOMS: atom_id res chain seq x y z
N MET A 1 -15.07 10.89 -6.11
CA MET A 1 -14.82 9.81 -5.11
C MET A 1 -13.51 9.05 -5.34
N ALA A 2 -13.07 8.78 -6.57
CA ALA A 2 -11.72 8.23 -6.81
C ALA A 2 -10.57 9.16 -6.38
N SER A 3 -10.83 10.47 -6.32
CA SER A 3 -9.90 11.48 -5.82
C SER A 3 -9.65 11.40 -4.32
N LEU A 4 -10.65 11.01 -3.51
CA LEU A 4 -10.49 10.90 -2.05
C LEU A 4 -9.51 9.78 -1.73
N ARG A 5 -9.75 8.60 -2.31
CA ARG A 5 -8.88 7.42 -2.19
C ARG A 5 -7.45 7.66 -2.67
N ALA A 6 -7.28 8.53 -3.68
CA ALA A 6 -5.94 8.89 -4.15
C ALA A 6 -5.19 9.79 -3.15
N GLY A 7 -5.92 10.65 -2.41
CA GLY A 7 -5.37 11.42 -1.30
C GLY A 7 -4.89 10.51 -0.17
N ASP A 8 -5.74 9.57 0.28
CA ASP A 8 -5.39 8.63 1.35
C ASP A 8 -4.16 7.77 0.97
N VAL A 9 -4.10 7.29 -0.27
CA VAL A 9 -2.94 6.54 -0.79
C VAL A 9 -1.68 7.42 -0.88
N ALA A 10 -1.84 8.71 -1.18
CA ALA A 10 -0.72 9.65 -1.21
C ALA A 10 -0.13 9.90 0.18
N GLU A 11 -0.97 10.00 1.22
CA GLU A 11 -0.50 10.11 2.61
C GLU A 11 0.30 8.88 3.04
N ILE A 12 -0.18 7.67 2.72
CA ILE A 12 0.55 6.42 2.99
C ILE A 12 1.89 6.38 2.24
N LEU A 13 1.92 6.85 0.98
CA LEU A 13 3.17 6.98 0.22
C LEU A 13 4.16 7.94 0.87
N TRP A 14 3.66 9.03 1.47
CA TRP A 14 4.49 9.97 2.20
C TRP A 14 5.09 9.35 3.47
N GLU A 15 4.31 8.55 4.21
CA GLU A 15 4.81 7.76 5.34
C GLU A 15 5.93 6.80 4.88
N LEU A 16 5.69 6.05 3.79
CA LEU A 16 6.66 5.11 3.23
C LEU A 16 7.95 5.78 2.79
N LYS A 17 7.85 6.95 2.15
CA LYS A 17 8.99 7.75 1.75
C LYS A 17 9.79 8.21 2.97
N SER A 18 9.11 8.64 4.03
CA SER A 18 9.74 9.13 5.25
C SER A 18 10.41 8.00 6.04
N ALA A 19 9.80 6.81 6.06
CA ALA A 19 10.37 5.60 6.66
C ALA A 19 11.42 4.91 5.78
N ASN A 20 11.57 5.35 4.53
CA ASN A 20 12.38 4.71 3.49
C ASN A 20 12.05 3.21 3.28
N LYS A 21 10.77 2.86 3.37
CA LYS A 21 10.27 1.48 3.21
C LYS A 21 9.40 1.33 1.95
N LEU A 22 9.02 0.09 1.67
CA LEU A 22 8.12 -0.34 0.60
C LEU A 22 6.87 -1.00 1.20
N ALA A 23 5.77 -1.03 0.44
CA ALA A 23 4.53 -1.66 0.90
C ALA A 23 3.80 -2.39 -0.23
N ALA A 24 3.00 -3.38 0.17
CA ALA A 24 2.17 -4.15 -0.74
C ALA A 24 0.87 -3.41 -1.09
N CYS A 25 0.36 -3.62 -2.31
CA CYS A 25 -0.93 -3.08 -2.74
C CYS A 25 -2.10 -3.46 -1.80
N THR A 26 -2.12 -4.66 -1.22
CA THR A 26 -3.19 -5.05 -0.28
C THR A 26 -3.17 -4.24 1.00
N GLU A 27 -2.00 -4.02 1.58
CA GLU A 27 -1.83 -3.26 2.82
C GLU A 27 -2.13 -1.79 2.64
N VAL A 28 -1.63 -1.19 1.57
CA VAL A 28 -1.94 0.21 1.24
C VAL A 28 -3.44 0.40 1.08
N ALA A 29 -4.13 -0.52 0.41
CA ALA A 29 -5.58 -0.44 0.28
C ALA A 29 -6.28 -0.57 1.63
N ARG A 30 -5.90 -1.58 2.43
CA ARG A 30 -6.47 -1.82 3.77
C ARG A 30 -6.33 -0.59 4.64
N ARG A 31 -5.16 0.06 4.64
CA ARG A 31 -4.88 1.27 5.40
C ARG A 31 -5.62 2.50 4.85
N ALA A 32 -5.77 2.61 3.54
CA ALA A 32 -6.61 3.63 2.92
C ALA A 32 -8.13 3.35 3.07
N GLY A 33 -8.53 2.32 3.83
CA GLY A 33 -9.93 2.01 4.12
C GLY A 33 -10.70 1.39 2.95
N PHE A 34 -10.01 0.78 1.96
CA PHE A 34 -10.68 0.11 0.84
C PHE A 34 -10.04 -1.22 0.45
N ARG A 35 -10.75 -2.04 -0.33
CA ARG A 35 -10.21 -3.31 -0.82
C ARG A 35 -9.37 -3.08 -2.08
N SER A 36 -8.15 -3.63 -2.11
CA SER A 36 -7.21 -3.51 -3.24
C SER A 36 -7.75 -4.07 -4.56
N GLY A 37 -8.73 -4.98 -4.49
CA GLY A 37 -9.33 -5.67 -5.62
C GLY A 37 -8.42 -6.77 -6.19
N LEU A 38 -8.89 -7.47 -7.23
CA LEU A 38 -8.14 -8.59 -7.82
C LEU A 38 -6.79 -8.10 -8.36
N GLY A 39 -5.69 -8.54 -7.73
CA GLY A 39 -4.32 -8.17 -8.10
C GLY A 39 -3.97 -6.69 -7.90
N GLY A 40 -4.64 -6.00 -6.97
CA GLY A 40 -4.32 -4.61 -6.62
C GLY A 40 -4.84 -3.55 -7.61
N LYS A 41 -5.73 -3.92 -8.55
CA LYS A 41 -6.22 -3.01 -9.60
C LYS A 41 -6.78 -1.68 -9.09
N ALA A 42 -7.43 -1.68 -7.92
CA ALA A 42 -7.99 -0.45 -7.34
C ALA A 42 -6.89 0.52 -6.92
N VAL A 43 -5.83 0.00 -6.30
CA VAL A 43 -4.64 0.78 -5.92
C VAL A 43 -3.90 1.28 -7.14
N LEU A 44 -3.69 0.42 -8.14
CA LEU A 44 -3.05 0.82 -9.40
C LEU A 44 -3.82 1.94 -10.11
N ALA A 45 -5.16 1.95 -10.05
CA ALA A 45 -5.97 3.04 -10.58
C ALA A 45 -5.77 4.35 -9.80
N CYS A 46 -5.70 4.29 -8.47
CA CYS A 46 -5.39 5.44 -7.62
C CYS A 46 -3.97 5.96 -7.89
N MET A 47 -3.02 5.06 -8.13
CA MET A 47 -1.62 5.40 -8.38
C MET A 47 -1.42 6.23 -9.65
N LYS A 48 -2.29 6.08 -10.66
CA LYS A 48 -2.30 6.97 -11.84
C LYS A 48 -2.63 8.41 -11.47
N LEU A 49 -3.55 8.62 -10.52
CA LEU A 49 -3.89 9.94 -10.01
C LEU A 49 -2.75 10.49 -9.14
N VAL A 50 -2.20 9.65 -8.25
CA VAL A 50 -1.07 10.05 -7.40
C VAL A 50 0.15 10.46 -8.22
N ARG A 51 0.46 9.73 -9.30
CA ARG A 51 1.57 10.08 -10.21
C ARG A 51 1.34 11.44 -10.89
N ARG A 52 0.09 11.81 -11.17
CA ARG A 52 -0.27 13.09 -11.80
C ARG A 52 -0.20 14.24 -10.79
N ASP A 53 -0.78 14.05 -9.62
CA ASP A 53 -1.01 15.13 -8.65
C ASP A 53 0.18 15.28 -7.67
N TRP A 54 0.89 14.19 -7.36
CA TRP A 54 2.05 14.16 -6.45
C TRP A 54 3.22 13.31 -7.01
N PRO A 55 3.85 13.71 -8.13
CA PRO A 55 4.95 12.95 -8.74
C PRO A 55 6.18 12.80 -7.81
N HIS A 56 6.34 13.67 -6.82
CA HIS A 56 7.44 13.67 -5.86
C HIS A 56 7.32 12.62 -4.75
N LEU A 57 6.17 11.96 -4.61
CA LEU A 57 5.91 10.96 -3.57
C LEU A 57 6.51 9.59 -3.87
N GLN A 58 7.27 9.44 -4.96
CA GLN A 58 7.97 8.20 -5.29
C GLN A 58 7.00 7.00 -5.36
N TRP A 59 6.02 7.10 -6.27
CA TRP A 59 4.97 6.09 -6.47
C TRP A 59 5.48 4.64 -6.61
N TRP A 60 6.72 4.47 -7.04
CA TRP A 60 7.41 3.19 -7.17
C TRP A 60 7.61 2.43 -5.85
N ARG A 61 7.34 3.05 -4.69
CA ARG A 61 7.40 2.42 -3.37
C ARG A 61 6.28 1.41 -3.08
N ILE A 62 5.17 1.50 -3.80
CA ILE A 62 4.07 0.53 -3.69
C ILE A 62 4.25 -0.55 -4.75
N VAL A 63 4.33 -1.80 -4.34
CA VAL A 63 4.48 -2.94 -5.26
C VAL A 63 3.31 -3.92 -5.14
N GLN A 64 3.19 -4.83 -6.11
CA GLN A 64 2.22 -5.91 -6.00
C GLN A 64 2.56 -6.84 -4.83
N ASP A 65 1.52 -7.48 -4.30
CA ASP A 65 1.64 -8.39 -3.17
C ASP A 65 2.67 -9.50 -3.44
N GLY A 66 3.60 -9.68 -2.50
CA GLY A 66 4.72 -10.59 -2.61
C GLY A 66 5.93 -10.02 -3.36
N GLY A 67 6.05 -8.69 -3.49
CA GLY A 67 7.24 -8.03 -4.05
C GLY A 67 7.42 -8.26 -5.54
N LEU A 68 6.32 -8.54 -6.25
CA LEU A 68 6.33 -8.90 -7.67
C LEU A 68 6.16 -7.67 -8.55
N LEU A 69 7.01 -7.57 -9.56
CA LEU A 69 7.04 -6.49 -10.53
C LEU A 69 7.00 -7.06 -11.95
N GLU A 70 6.40 -6.32 -12.87
CA GLU A 70 6.41 -6.69 -14.29
C GLU A 70 7.78 -6.38 -14.90
N ASP A 71 8.37 -7.36 -15.59
CA ASP A 71 9.68 -7.23 -16.24
C ASP A 71 9.67 -6.10 -17.29
N GLY A 72 10.58 -5.12 -17.13
CA GLY A 72 10.67 -3.95 -17.99
C GLY A 72 9.76 -2.77 -17.60
N SER A 73 9.15 -2.79 -16.40
CA SER A 73 8.43 -1.62 -15.88
C SER A 73 9.39 -0.52 -15.39
N GLU A 74 9.01 0.76 -15.60
CA GLU A 74 9.75 1.95 -15.10
C GLU A 74 9.99 1.91 -13.58
N GLN A 75 9.15 1.17 -12.87
CA GLN A 75 9.24 0.97 -11.43
C GLN A 75 10.54 0.26 -11.04
N ILE A 76 11.01 -0.70 -11.86
CA ILE A 76 12.26 -1.42 -11.61
C ILE A 76 13.46 -0.49 -11.71
N ASP A 77 13.49 0.37 -12.72
CA ASP A 77 14.59 1.32 -12.90
C ASP A 77 14.68 2.28 -11.71
N CYS A 78 13.53 2.71 -11.19
CA CYS A 78 13.46 3.55 -9.99
C CYS A 78 13.95 2.81 -8.73
N LEU A 79 13.56 1.53 -8.56
CA LEU A 79 13.99 0.71 -7.43
C LEU A 79 15.49 0.42 -7.46
N LEU A 80 16.03 0.09 -8.64
CA LEU A 80 17.46 -0.09 -8.86
C LEU A 80 18.24 1.20 -8.58
N ALA A 81 17.75 2.34 -9.05
CA ALA A 81 18.35 3.65 -8.78
C ALA A 81 18.30 4.02 -7.29
N ALA A 82 17.29 3.55 -6.56
CA ALA A 82 17.17 3.72 -5.12
C ALA A 82 18.05 2.73 -4.31
N GLY A 83 18.69 1.76 -4.97
CA GLY A 83 19.60 0.79 -4.34
C GLY A 83 18.96 -0.53 -3.94
N TYR A 84 17.72 -0.82 -4.35
CA TYR A 84 17.08 -2.11 -4.08
C TYR A 84 17.59 -3.20 -5.02
N GLU A 85 17.93 -4.36 -4.46
CA GLU A 85 18.28 -5.53 -5.26
C GLU A 85 17.04 -6.28 -5.76
N VAL A 86 17.02 -6.56 -7.06
CA VAL A 86 15.91 -7.27 -7.70
C VAL A 86 16.38 -8.52 -8.44
N GLU A 87 15.60 -9.59 -8.36
CA GLU A 87 15.85 -10.90 -8.94
C GLU A 87 14.81 -11.23 -10.01
N LYS A 88 15.25 -11.65 -11.19
CA LYS A 88 14.34 -12.05 -12.27
C LYS A 88 13.86 -13.49 -12.05
N LYS A 89 12.57 -13.68 -11.85
CA LYS A 89 11.92 -14.99 -11.74
C LYS A 89 10.90 -15.22 -12.85
N LYS A 90 10.56 -16.49 -13.09
CA LYS A 90 9.43 -16.87 -13.94
C LYS A 90 8.30 -17.38 -13.05
N ARG A 91 7.14 -16.73 -13.09
CA ARG A 91 5.93 -17.17 -12.38
C ARG A 91 4.80 -17.31 -13.41
N GLN A 92 4.17 -18.48 -13.44
CA GLN A 92 3.07 -18.81 -14.38
C GLN A 92 3.41 -18.47 -15.86
N GLY A 93 4.63 -18.78 -16.30
CA GLY A 93 5.08 -18.53 -17.68
C GLY A 93 5.39 -17.07 -18.02
N ARG A 94 5.19 -16.12 -17.10
CA ARG A 94 5.55 -14.70 -17.28
C ARG A 94 6.86 -14.36 -16.57
N ARG A 95 7.65 -13.47 -17.16
CA ARG A 95 8.84 -12.89 -16.52
C ARG A 95 8.38 -11.87 -15.50
N VAL A 96 8.73 -12.10 -14.24
CA VAL A 96 8.43 -11.23 -13.11
C VAL A 96 9.71 -10.92 -12.37
N ILE A 97 9.78 -9.76 -11.74
CA ILE A 97 10.92 -9.37 -10.93
C ILE A 97 10.50 -9.42 -9.46
N LEU A 98 11.33 -10.03 -8.62
CA LEU A 98 11.14 -10.15 -7.18
C LEU A 98 12.18 -9.30 -6.46
N ILE A 99 11.79 -8.52 -5.46
CA ILE A 99 12.74 -7.80 -4.61
C ILE A 99 13.40 -8.80 -3.64
N LYS A 100 14.74 -8.89 -3.61
CA LYS A 100 15.45 -9.89 -2.80
C LYS A 100 15.21 -9.72 -1.30
N GLU A 101 15.35 -8.49 -0.82
CA GLU A 101 15.18 -8.13 0.58
C GLU A 101 13.78 -7.54 0.83
N TRP A 102 12.76 -8.18 0.24
CA TRP A 102 11.39 -7.72 0.33
C TRP A 102 10.95 -7.57 1.79
N GLU A 103 11.08 -8.62 2.59
CA GLU A 103 10.67 -8.64 4.01
C GLU A 103 11.40 -7.58 4.85
N ALA A 104 12.69 -7.34 4.61
CA ALA A 104 13.46 -6.34 5.34
C ALA A 104 13.13 -4.89 4.94
N SER A 105 12.78 -4.69 3.66
CA SER A 105 12.38 -3.38 3.13
C SER A 105 10.89 -3.08 3.35
N HIS A 106 10.14 -4.08 3.83
CA HIS A 106 8.71 -4.02 4.00
C HIS A 106 8.34 -3.19 5.24
N MET A 107 7.35 -2.31 5.09
CA MET A 107 6.77 -1.63 6.24
C MET A 107 5.74 -2.53 6.90
N GLU A 108 6.06 -3.00 8.10
CA GLU A 108 5.07 -3.56 9.01
C GLU A 108 4.47 -2.40 9.79
N TRP A 109 3.18 -2.16 9.58
CA TRP A 109 2.39 -1.33 10.50
C TRP A 109 1.88 -2.27 11.58
N GLU A 110 2.17 -1.97 12.84
CA GLU A 110 1.52 -2.65 13.96
C GLU A 110 0.01 -2.39 13.81
N GLU A 111 -0.75 -3.45 13.52
CA GLU A 111 -2.20 -3.42 13.61
C GLU A 111 -2.52 -3.26 15.10
N TYR A 112 -2.77 -2.00 15.50
CA TYR A 112 -3.69 -1.78 16.60
C TYR A 112 -5.04 -2.28 16.09
N GLU A 113 -5.35 -3.54 16.40
CA GLU A 113 -6.74 -3.95 16.54
C GLU A 113 -7.33 -2.93 17.51
N GLU A 114 -8.09 -1.97 17.00
CA GLU A 114 -9.05 -1.26 17.84
C GLU A 114 -9.93 -2.38 18.41
N GLU A 115 -9.61 -2.81 19.64
CA GLU A 115 -10.60 -3.30 20.57
C GLU A 115 -11.75 -2.30 20.45
N LEU A 116 -12.81 -2.75 19.79
CA LEU A 116 -14.10 -2.10 19.78
C LEU A 116 -14.49 -1.97 21.25
N ASP A 117 -14.10 -0.85 21.86
CA ASP A 117 -14.69 -0.31 23.07
C ASP A 117 -16.15 -0.05 22.73
N LEU A 118 -16.94 -1.12 22.77
CA LEU A 118 -18.37 -1.08 23.05
C LEU A 118 -18.54 -0.70 24.52
N GLU A 119 -18.04 0.47 24.91
CA GLU A 119 -18.50 1.17 26.10
C GLU A 119 -19.31 2.38 25.62
N LEU A 120 -20.47 2.58 26.28
CA LEU A 120 -21.56 3.55 26.06
C LEU A 120 -22.71 2.95 25.21
N ASP A 121 -23.82 2.50 25.78
CA ASP A 121 -24.52 2.99 26.97
C ASP A 121 -25.09 1.85 27.82
N THR A 122 -24.56 1.73 29.03
CA THR A 122 -25.27 1.25 30.22
C THR A 122 -26.49 2.13 30.47
N ASP A 123 -27.64 1.49 30.68
CA ASP A 123 -28.70 1.90 31.60
C ASP A 123 -29.02 3.40 31.67
N PHE A 124 -29.84 3.89 30.74
CA PHE A 124 -30.57 5.15 30.92
C PHE A 124 -31.98 5.05 30.32
N ASP A 125 -32.86 4.30 30.97
CA ASP A 125 -34.32 4.58 30.93
C ASP A 125 -35.05 3.90 32.11
N ASP A 126 -34.46 4.02 33.30
CA ASP A 126 -35.14 3.76 34.57
C ASP A 126 -35.05 5.04 35.41
N MET A 127 -35.77 6.10 35.00
CA MET A 127 -36.11 7.23 35.87
C MET A 127 -37.34 8.00 35.36
N ASP A 128 -38.45 7.77 36.07
CA ASP A 128 -39.60 8.65 36.35
C ASP A 128 -40.48 9.16 35.18
N GLU A 129 -41.74 8.69 35.10
CA GLU A 129 -42.89 9.20 35.89
C GLU A 129 -44.12 8.27 35.80
#